data_AF-A0A7V1H4K9-F1
#
_entry.id   AF-A0A7V1H4K9-F1
#
_cell.length_a   1.000
_cell.length_b   1.000
_cell.length_c   1.000
_cell.angle_alpha   90.00
_cell.angle_beta   90.00
_cell.angle_gamma   90.00
#
_symmetry.space_group_name_H-M   'P 1'
#
loop_
_entity.id
_entity.type
_entity.pdbx_description
1 polymer ?
#
loop_
_entity_poly.entity_id
_entity_poly.type
_entity_poly.pdbx_seq_one_letter_code
_entity_poly.pdbx_strand_id
1 'polypeptide(L)'
;MRRGLCFPGKTHGNINMKVKSLINEKAILSFLAFPYFFRSRVKPGFIFSCYAVVTAILLGSIFYWGVFPVCFVEGTGLTPFKKISEYVISLILPGSIFLIYKRRREFDPGVLRMLVASVALTIGSELAFTFYISVYGFSKMAGHFLKIASFYFIYKALVEAGLQKPYDLLFRELKQNKEALEKSEERFRLSFEKANIGMCLVDLNGHLFKVNDQM
;
A
#
# COMPACT_ATOMS: atom_id res chain seq x y z
N MET A 1 -44.36 31.81 13.97
CA MET A 1 -45.18 30.60 14.08
C MET A 1 -44.28 29.39 13.81
N ARG A 2 -44.03 28.60 14.86
CA ARG A 2 -43.37 27.28 14.97
C ARG A 2 -41.99 27.06 14.33
N ARG A 3 -40.96 27.42 15.11
CA ARG A 3 -39.73 26.62 15.27
C ARG A 3 -40.11 25.25 15.83
N GLY A 4 -39.76 24.17 15.14
CA GLY A 4 -39.88 22.79 15.61
C GLY A 4 -38.50 22.21 15.86
N LEU A 5 -38.04 22.31 17.10
CA LEU A 5 -36.99 21.46 17.65
C LEU A 5 -37.45 20.00 17.55
N CYS A 6 -36.69 19.16 16.85
CA CYS A 6 -36.81 17.70 16.98
C CYS A 6 -35.45 17.15 17.39
N PHE A 7 -35.46 16.48 18.54
CA PHE A 7 -34.34 16.02 19.36
C PHE A 7 -33.47 14.92 18.68
N PRO A 8 -32.26 14.68 19.23
CA PRO A 8 -31.15 13.98 18.59
C PRO A 8 -31.27 12.46 18.78
N GLY A 9 -30.98 11.68 17.73
CA GLY A 9 -30.98 10.22 17.87
C GLY A 9 -30.87 9.41 16.58
N LYS A 10 -30.98 10.03 15.40
CA LYS A 10 -31.01 9.32 14.10
C LYS A 10 -29.95 9.75 13.08
N THR A 11 -28.87 10.39 13.54
CA THR A 11 -27.85 10.99 12.66
C THR A 11 -26.68 10.07 12.30
N HIS A 12 -26.42 8.98 13.04
CA HIS A 12 -25.23 8.16 12.83
C HIS A 12 -25.24 7.37 11.50
N GLY A 13 -26.39 6.89 11.03
CA GLY A 13 -26.48 6.15 9.75
C GLY A 13 -26.22 7.03 8.52
N ASN A 14 -26.72 8.27 8.55
CA ASN A 14 -26.64 9.21 7.43
C ASN A 14 -25.25 9.86 7.34
N ILE A 15 -24.61 10.15 8.49
CA ILE A 15 -23.23 10.67 8.52
C ILE A 15 -22.25 9.64 7.96
N ASN A 16 -22.32 8.37 8.39
CA ASN A 16 -21.46 7.31 7.86
C ASN A 16 -21.65 7.10 6.35
N MET A 17 -22.88 7.23 5.84
CA MET A 17 -23.14 7.18 4.40
C MET A 17 -22.61 8.38 3.62
N LYS A 18 -22.68 9.59 4.20
CA LYS A 18 -22.10 10.81 3.64
C LYS A 18 -20.58 10.74 3.62
N VAL A 19 -19.96 10.27 4.70
CA VAL A 19 -18.50 10.04 4.78
C VAL A 19 -18.05 9.01 3.75
N LYS A 20 -18.77 7.90 3.57
CA LYS A 20 -18.46 6.90 2.52
C LYS A 20 -18.56 7.50 1.11
N SER A 21 -19.56 8.34 0.84
CA SER A 21 -19.70 9.03 -0.44
C SER A 21 -18.54 9.99 -0.70
N LEU A 22 -18.09 10.71 0.34
CA LEU A 22 -16.97 11.63 0.26
C LEU A 22 -15.63 10.93 -0.02
N ILE A 23 -15.41 9.77 0.59
CA ILE A 23 -14.24 8.92 0.32
C ILE A 23 -14.23 8.48 -1.15
N ASN A 24 -15.39 8.13 -1.70
CA ASN A 24 -15.53 7.69 -3.08
C ASN A 24 -15.32 8.82 -4.10
N GLU A 25 -15.84 10.03 -3.85
CA GLU A 25 -15.59 11.19 -4.71
C GLU A 25 -14.11 11.60 -4.72
N LYS A 26 -13.46 11.58 -3.55
CA LYS A 26 -12.02 11.82 -3.46
C LYS A 26 -11.21 10.77 -4.22
N ALA A 27 -11.64 9.52 -4.21
CA ALA A 27 -10.97 8.45 -4.96
C ALA A 27 -11.05 8.68 -6.48
N ILE A 28 -12.18 9.16 -7.01
CA ILE A 28 -12.35 9.45 -8.44
C ILE A 28 -11.46 10.63 -8.87
N LEU A 29 -11.42 11.71 -8.09
CA LEU A 29 -10.52 12.85 -8.33
C LEU A 29 -9.03 12.45 -8.26
N SER A 30 -8.68 11.61 -7.30
CA SER A 30 -7.32 11.06 -7.15
C SER A 30 -6.94 10.17 -8.33
N PHE A 31 -7.89 9.38 -8.85
CA PHE A 31 -7.65 8.45 -9.95
C PHE A 31 -7.57 9.14 -11.32
N LEU A 32 -8.37 10.19 -11.57
CA LEU A 32 -8.26 10.99 -12.80
C LEU A 32 -6.99 11.85 -12.83
N ALA A 33 -6.51 12.31 -11.67
CA ALA A 33 -5.26 13.06 -11.56
C ALA A 33 -4.01 12.16 -11.71
N PHE A 34 -4.10 10.89 -11.30
CA PHE A 34 -2.97 9.95 -11.24
C PHE A 34 -2.24 9.73 -12.59
N PRO A 35 -2.91 9.45 -13.73
CA PRO A 35 -2.22 9.27 -15.01
C PRO A 35 -1.65 10.59 -15.58
N TYR A 36 -2.16 11.75 -15.16
CA TYR A 36 -1.64 13.06 -15.58
C TYR A 36 -0.41 13.48 -14.76
N PHE A 37 -0.37 13.10 -13.47
CA PHE A 37 0.75 13.39 -12.57
C PHE A 37 1.93 12.42 -12.70
N PHE A 38 1.71 11.16 -13.09
CA PHE A 38 2.79 10.17 -13.17
C PHE A 38 3.81 10.45 -14.30
N ARG A 39 3.50 11.38 -15.21
CA ARG A 39 4.38 11.76 -16.33
C ARG A 39 5.14 13.07 -16.12
N SER A 40 4.86 13.82 -15.06
CA SER A 40 5.46 15.14 -14.82
C SER A 40 6.23 15.18 -13.48
N ARG A 41 7.40 15.84 -13.48
CA ARG A 41 8.28 16.05 -12.31
C ARG A 41 7.65 17.04 -11.30
N VAL A 42 6.41 16.80 -10.88
CA VAL A 42 5.68 17.76 -10.04
C VAL A 42 6.21 17.69 -8.60
N LYS A 43 6.49 18.85 -8.00
CA LYS A 43 7.03 18.94 -6.64
C LYS A 43 6.03 18.34 -5.63
N PRO A 44 6.48 17.53 -4.65
CA PRO A 44 5.60 16.89 -3.66
C PRO A 44 4.67 17.86 -2.92
N GLY A 45 5.15 19.09 -2.66
CA GLY A 45 4.37 20.14 -1.99
C GLY A 45 3.15 20.61 -2.78
N PHE A 46 3.20 20.59 -4.12
CA PHE A 46 2.06 20.99 -4.95
C PHE A 46 0.95 19.94 -4.94
N ILE A 47 1.33 18.65 -4.94
CA ILE A 47 0.39 17.53 -4.81
C ILE A 47 -0.32 17.58 -3.47
N PHE A 48 0.44 17.80 -2.38
CA PHE A 48 -0.12 17.89 -1.03
C PHE A 48 -1.06 19.10 -0.88
N SER A 49 -0.68 20.26 -1.40
CA SER A 49 -1.49 21.47 -1.35
C SER A 49 -2.80 21.31 -2.15
N CYS A 50 -2.74 20.75 -3.35
CA CYS A 50 -3.92 20.46 -4.16
C CYS A 50 -4.88 19.50 -3.43
N TYR A 51 -4.33 18.44 -2.82
CA TYR A 51 -5.13 17.47 -2.07
C TYR A 51 -5.79 18.07 -0.82
N ALA A 52 -5.07 18.96 -0.12
CA ALA A 52 -5.58 19.68 1.06
C ALA A 52 -6.72 20.64 0.68
N VAL A 53 -6.56 21.39 -0.41
CA VAL A 53 -7.58 22.34 -0.91
C VAL A 53 -8.84 21.61 -1.35
N VAL A 54 -8.71 20.55 -2.16
CA VAL A 54 -9.85 19.72 -2.58
C VAL A 54 -10.56 19.10 -1.36
N THR A 55 -9.79 18.63 -0.37
CA THR A 55 -10.33 18.11 0.88
C THR A 55 -11.09 19.17 1.68
N ALA A 56 -10.57 20.38 1.78
CA ALA A 56 -11.21 21.48 2.50
C ALA A 56 -12.50 21.95 1.81
N ILE A 57 -12.51 22.02 0.48
CA ILE A 57 -13.70 22.38 -0.31
C ILE A 57 -14.80 21.33 -0.13
N LEU A 58 -14.45 20.04 -0.20
CA LEU A 58 -15.40 18.95 0.01
C LEU A 58 -15.99 18.95 1.43
N LEU A 59 -15.15 19.21 2.45
CA LEU A 59 -15.62 19.34 3.85
C LEU A 59 -16.51 20.57 4.03
N GLY A 60 -16.16 21.71 3.44
CA GLY A 60 -16.96 22.93 3.45
C GLY A 60 -18.32 22.74 2.78
N SER A 61 -18.37 21.99 1.68
CA SER A 61 -19.62 21.65 0.99
C SER A 61 -20.58 20.80 1.83
N ILE A 62 -20.06 19.94 2.72
CA ILE A 62 -20.88 19.10 3.61
C ILE A 62 -21.40 19.90 4.80
N PHE A 63 -20.51 20.65 5.46
CA PHE A 63 -20.82 21.26 6.76
C PHE A 63 -21.52 22.61 6.62
N TYR A 64 -21.21 23.38 5.58
CA TYR A 64 -21.63 24.78 5.47
C TYR A 64 -22.66 25.01 4.37
N TRP A 65 -22.48 24.39 3.20
CA TRP A 65 -23.28 24.75 2.02
C TRP A 65 -24.56 23.94 1.81
N GLY A 66 -24.67 22.72 2.33
CA GLY A 66 -25.91 21.93 2.24
C GLY A 66 -26.35 21.53 0.81
N VAL A 67 -25.52 21.75 -0.21
CA VAL A 67 -25.80 21.46 -1.64
C VAL A 67 -25.63 19.96 -1.98
N PHE A 68 -25.23 19.13 -1.02
CA PHE A 68 -24.94 17.73 -1.28
C PHE A 68 -26.23 16.92 -1.54
N PRO A 69 -26.38 16.27 -2.71
CA PRO A 69 -27.57 15.48 -3.03
C PRO A 69 -27.81 14.40 -1.98
N VAL A 70 -29.07 14.19 -1.60
CA VAL A 70 -29.44 13.18 -0.61
C VAL A 70 -28.93 11.82 -1.08
N CYS A 71 -27.96 11.23 -0.38
CA CYS A 71 -27.35 9.95 -0.79
C CYS A 71 -28.17 8.73 -0.36
N PHE A 72 -29.21 8.96 0.44
CA PHE A 72 -30.09 7.94 0.98
C PHE A 72 -31.40 8.59 1.38
N VAL A 73 -32.49 8.04 0.88
CA VAL A 73 -33.84 8.45 1.26
C VAL A 73 -34.48 7.23 1.94
N GLU A 74 -34.89 7.37 3.20
CA GLU A 74 -35.60 6.33 3.94
C GLU A 74 -36.87 5.95 3.14
N GLY A 75 -36.99 4.66 2.78
CA GLY A 75 -38.14 4.11 2.03
C GLY A 75 -37.91 3.85 0.54
N THR A 76 -36.92 4.48 -0.12
CA THR A 76 -36.64 4.28 -1.57
C THR A 76 -35.24 3.75 -1.88
N GLY A 77 -34.32 3.75 -0.89
CA GLY A 77 -32.98 3.19 -1.03
C GLY A 77 -31.92 4.22 -1.44
N LEU A 78 -30.81 3.75 -2.02
CA LEU A 78 -29.71 4.59 -2.50
C LEU A 78 -30.13 5.43 -3.71
N THR A 79 -29.72 6.70 -3.75
CA THR A 79 -29.95 7.55 -4.93
C THR A 79 -29.07 7.15 -6.12
N PRO A 80 -29.51 7.41 -7.37
CA PRO A 80 -28.79 7.01 -8.59
C PRO A 80 -27.35 7.51 -8.65
N PHE A 81 -27.12 8.74 -8.15
CA PHE A 81 -25.80 9.35 -8.04
C PHE A 81 -24.80 8.47 -7.29
N LYS A 82 -25.24 7.86 -6.18
CA LYS A 82 -24.39 7.00 -5.36
C LYS A 82 -24.07 5.66 -6.03
N LYS A 83 -25.03 5.09 -6.78
CA LYS A 83 -24.80 3.87 -7.55
C LYS A 83 -23.79 4.10 -8.68
N ILE A 84 -23.90 5.22 -9.41
CA ILE A 84 -23.00 5.53 -10.53
C ILE A 84 -21.55 5.66 -10.05
N SER A 85 -21.30 6.34 -8.93
CA SER A 85 -19.94 6.49 -8.37
C SER A 85 -19.34 5.14 -7.93
N GLU A 86 -20.14 4.22 -7.39
CA GLU A 86 -19.67 2.86 -7.03
C GLU A 86 -19.35 2.02 -8.29
N TYR A 87 -20.10 2.18 -9.38
CA TYR A 87 -19.82 1.54 -10.67
C TYR A 87 -18.53 2.05 -11.32
N VAL A 88 -18.26 3.36 -11.26
CA VAL A 88 -17.01 3.95 -11.80
C VAL A 88 -15.78 3.38 -11.08
N ILE A 89 -15.83 3.28 -9.75
CA ILE A 89 -14.75 2.67 -8.94
C ILE A 89 -14.58 1.18 -9.28
N SER A 90 -15.70 0.47 -9.44
CA SER A 90 -15.69 -0.94 -9.83
C SER A 90 -15.11 -1.18 -11.23
N LEU A 91 -15.20 -0.20 -12.14
CA LEU A 91 -14.59 -0.25 -13.48
C LEU A 91 -13.08 0.02 -13.46
N ILE A 92 -12.61 0.83 -12.53
CA ILE A 92 -11.20 1.19 -12.34
C ILE A 92 -10.37 -0.01 -11.86
N LEU A 93 -10.92 -0.83 -10.96
CA LEU A 93 -10.23 -1.97 -10.36
C LEU A 93 -9.77 -3.04 -11.38
N PRO A 94 -10.56 -3.44 -12.39
CA PRO A 94 -10.11 -4.26 -13.51
C PRO A 94 -8.93 -3.64 -14.29
N GLY A 95 -8.92 -2.32 -14.47
CA GLY A 95 -7.80 -1.60 -15.09
C GLY A 95 -6.49 -1.77 -14.32
N SER A 96 -6.57 -1.79 -12.99
CA SER A 96 -5.43 -2.08 -12.12
C SER A 96 -4.92 -3.51 -12.30
N ILE A 97 -5.82 -4.50 -12.41
CA ILE A 97 -5.44 -5.89 -12.71
C ILE A 97 -4.71 -5.98 -14.05
N PHE A 98 -5.22 -5.31 -15.09
CA PHE A 98 -4.58 -5.29 -16.41
C PHE A 98 -3.17 -4.69 -16.36
N LEU A 99 -2.97 -3.59 -15.63
CA LEU A 99 -1.66 -2.96 -15.48
C LEU A 99 -0.66 -3.87 -14.74
N ILE A 100 -1.11 -4.51 -13.65
CA ILE A 100 -0.33 -5.49 -12.88
C ILE A 100 0.05 -6.67 -13.78
N TYR A 101 -0.88 -7.16 -14.60
CA TYR A 101 -0.64 -8.25 -15.53
C TYR A 101 0.34 -7.88 -16.64
N LYS A 102 0.28 -6.64 -17.15
CA LYS A 102 1.23 -6.14 -18.16
C LYS A 102 2.65 -6.06 -17.60
N ARG A 103 2.80 -5.75 -16.30
CA ARG A 103 4.09 -5.72 -15.60
C ARG A 103 4.44 -7.02 -14.85
N ARG A 104 3.75 -8.13 -15.13
CA ARG A 104 3.95 -9.44 -14.45
C ARG A 104 5.39 -9.95 -14.44
N ARG A 105 6.25 -9.49 -15.36
CA ARG A 105 7.67 -9.89 -15.42
C ARG A 105 8.52 -9.24 -14.33
N GLU A 106 8.05 -8.14 -13.74
CA GLU A 106 8.73 -7.44 -12.63
C GLU A 106 8.37 -8.06 -11.27
N PHE A 107 7.28 -8.82 -11.20
CA PHE A 107 6.78 -9.40 -9.96
C PHE A 107 7.10 -10.89 -9.87
N ASP A 108 7.36 -11.36 -8.66
CA ASP A 108 7.40 -12.78 -8.38
C ASP A 108 6.02 -13.41 -8.62
N PRO A 109 5.93 -14.63 -9.20
CA PRO A 109 4.67 -15.32 -9.42
C PRO A 109 3.79 -15.46 -8.17
N GLY A 110 4.39 -15.63 -6.98
CA GLY A 110 3.67 -15.69 -5.71
C GLY A 110 3.01 -14.36 -5.34
N VAL A 111 3.81 -13.28 -5.36
CA VAL A 111 3.37 -11.90 -5.08
C VAL A 111 2.30 -11.46 -6.08
N LEU A 112 2.49 -11.76 -7.37
CA LEU A 112 1.53 -11.43 -8.42
C LEU A 112 0.17 -12.08 -8.14
N ARG A 113 0.15 -13.35 -7.71
CA ARG A 113 -1.08 -14.07 -7.39
C ARG A 113 -1.78 -13.46 -6.18
N MET A 114 -1.05 -13.05 -5.15
CA MET A 114 -1.60 -12.37 -3.98
C MET A 114 -2.19 -11.00 -4.34
N LEU A 115 -1.51 -10.23 -5.20
CA LEU A 115 -2.00 -8.94 -5.67
C LEU A 115 -3.30 -9.10 -6.49
N VAL A 116 -3.32 -10.02 -7.46
CA VAL A 116 -4.53 -10.27 -8.27
C VAL A 116 -5.68 -10.75 -7.39
N ALA A 117 -5.43 -11.68 -6.46
CA ALA A 117 -6.44 -12.15 -5.51
C ALA A 117 -7.00 -11.00 -4.65
N SER A 118 -6.13 -10.09 -4.20
CA SER A 118 -6.56 -8.94 -3.40
C SER A 118 -7.51 -8.01 -4.15
N VAL A 119 -7.19 -7.68 -5.41
CA VAL A 119 -8.01 -6.78 -6.23
C VAL A 119 -9.32 -7.47 -6.62
N ALA A 120 -9.30 -8.78 -6.89
CA ALA A 120 -10.50 -9.56 -7.13
C ALA A 120 -11.43 -9.59 -5.90
N LEU A 121 -10.88 -9.74 -4.69
CA LEU A 121 -11.64 -9.64 -3.44
C LEU A 121 -12.20 -8.22 -3.22
N THR A 122 -11.47 -7.17 -3.61
CA THR A 122 -11.98 -5.80 -3.58
C THR A 122 -13.17 -5.64 -4.51
N ILE A 123 -13.08 -6.13 -5.76
CA ILE A 123 -14.18 -6.08 -6.73
C ILE A 123 -15.39 -6.84 -6.18
N GLY A 124 -15.19 -8.05 -5.62
CA GLY A 124 -16.27 -8.83 -5.00
C GLY A 124 -16.92 -8.10 -3.83
N SER A 125 -16.14 -7.40 -3.00
CA SER A 125 -16.64 -6.56 -1.90
C SER A 125 -17.50 -5.39 -2.41
N GLU A 126 -17.02 -4.65 -3.42
CA GLU A 126 -17.76 -3.53 -4.01
C GLU A 126 -19.02 -4.01 -4.72
N LEU A 127 -18.95 -5.11 -5.47
CA LEU A 127 -20.13 -5.72 -6.10
C LEU A 127 -21.16 -6.18 -5.06
N ALA A 128 -20.73 -6.77 -3.94
CA ALA A 128 -21.61 -7.13 -2.83
C ALA A 128 -22.27 -5.90 -2.16
N PHE A 129 -21.63 -4.73 -2.20
CA PHE A 129 -22.27 -3.48 -1.79
C PHE A 129 -23.28 -2.95 -2.82
N THR A 130 -23.06 -3.21 -4.12
CA THR A 130 -23.95 -2.74 -5.21
C THR A 130 -25.20 -3.61 -5.46
N PHE A 131 -25.12 -4.93 -5.25
CA PHE A 131 -26.26 -5.85 -5.38
C PHE A 131 -27.20 -5.74 -4.17
N TYR A 132 -27.93 -4.63 -4.18
CA TYR A 132 -28.76 -4.09 -3.11
C TYR A 132 -30.12 -4.80 -3.06
N ILE A 133 -30.25 -5.86 -2.25
CA ILE A 133 -31.57 -6.49 -1.96
C ILE A 133 -31.98 -6.41 -0.48
N SER A 134 -31.07 -6.18 0.48
CA SER A 134 -31.51 -5.85 1.85
C SER A 134 -30.56 -4.90 2.58
N VAL A 135 -31.14 -3.88 3.22
CA VAL A 135 -30.43 -2.72 3.75
C VAL A 135 -29.71 -2.99 5.08
N TYR A 136 -29.89 -4.16 5.73
CA TYR A 136 -29.64 -4.24 7.18
C TYR A 136 -28.94 -5.46 7.80
N GLY A 137 -28.19 -6.30 7.07
CA GLY A 137 -27.40 -7.27 7.85
C GLY A 137 -26.26 -7.96 7.16
N PHE A 138 -26.57 -8.86 6.23
CA PHE A 138 -25.62 -9.90 5.86
C PHE A 138 -24.66 -9.48 4.74
N SER A 139 -25.18 -8.99 3.60
CA SER A 139 -24.32 -8.64 2.44
C SER A 139 -23.35 -7.50 2.74
N LYS A 140 -23.75 -6.54 3.58
CA LYS A 140 -22.86 -5.44 4.00
C LYS A 140 -21.70 -5.97 4.84
N MET A 141 -21.99 -6.90 5.75
CA MET A 141 -20.98 -7.50 6.63
C MET A 141 -20.05 -8.44 5.86
N ALA A 142 -20.60 -9.25 4.94
CA ALA A 142 -19.82 -10.04 4.00
C ALA A 142 -18.90 -9.17 3.13
N GLY A 143 -19.40 -8.05 2.61
CA GLY A 143 -18.60 -7.06 1.89
C GLY A 143 -17.45 -6.52 2.75
N HIS A 144 -17.70 -6.20 4.04
CA HIS A 144 -16.65 -5.78 4.96
C HIS A 144 -15.59 -6.87 5.19
N PHE A 145 -15.99 -8.13 5.39
CA PHE A 145 -15.05 -9.25 5.52
C PHE A 145 -14.18 -9.43 4.27
N LEU A 146 -14.79 -9.37 3.08
CA LEU A 146 -14.04 -9.41 1.81
C LEU A 146 -13.04 -8.26 1.70
N LYS A 147 -13.39 -7.08 2.20
CA LYS A 147 -12.50 -5.91 2.20
C LYS A 147 -11.31 -6.09 3.15
N ILE A 148 -11.55 -6.65 4.34
CA ILE A 148 -10.48 -7.00 5.29
C ILE A 148 -9.54 -8.04 4.68
N ALA A 149 -10.10 -9.11 4.08
CA ALA A 149 -9.31 -10.12 3.40
C ALA A 149 -8.46 -9.53 2.28
N SER A 150 -9.04 -8.66 1.45
CA SER A 150 -8.32 -7.93 0.41
C SER A 150 -7.13 -7.14 0.95
N PHE A 151 -7.32 -6.35 2.03
CA PHE A 151 -6.23 -5.61 2.66
C PHE A 151 -5.13 -6.51 3.22
N TYR A 152 -5.48 -7.66 3.78
CA TYR A 152 -4.51 -8.64 4.25
C TYR A 152 -3.63 -9.16 3.11
N PHE A 153 -4.22 -9.50 1.95
CA PHE A 153 -3.46 -9.95 0.79
C PHE A 153 -2.55 -8.86 0.21
N ILE A 154 -3.02 -7.59 0.16
CA ILE A 154 -2.16 -6.46 -0.25
C ILE A 154 -1.00 -6.30 0.72
N TYR A 155 -1.27 -6.29 2.03
CA TYR A 155 -0.23 -6.16 3.06
C TYR A 155 0.80 -7.28 2.94
N LYS A 156 0.35 -8.54 2.83
CA LYS A 156 1.23 -9.69 2.69
C LYS A 156 2.09 -9.58 1.42
N ALA A 157 1.48 -9.23 0.28
CA ALA A 157 2.21 -9.03 -0.97
C ALA A 157 3.26 -7.91 -0.86
N LEU A 158 2.94 -6.81 -0.18
CA LEU A 158 3.84 -5.69 0.03
C LEU A 158 5.02 -6.06 0.94
N VAL A 159 4.77 -6.78 2.03
CA VAL A 159 5.83 -7.23 2.95
C VAL A 159 6.73 -8.27 2.29
N GLU A 160 6.16 -9.22 1.56
CA GLU A 160 6.93 -10.27 0.89
C GLU A 160 7.81 -9.69 -0.23
N ALA A 161 7.26 -8.78 -1.04
CA ALA A 161 7.99 -8.11 -2.12
C ALA A 161 8.98 -7.04 -1.61
N GLY A 162 8.59 -6.28 -0.58
CA GLY A 162 9.33 -5.10 -0.12
C GLY A 162 10.34 -5.35 0.99
N LEU A 163 10.19 -6.44 1.76
CA LEU A 163 11.03 -6.73 2.93
C LEU A 163 11.65 -8.13 2.88
N GLN A 164 10.84 -9.19 2.78
CA GLN A 164 11.38 -10.55 2.92
C GLN A 164 12.39 -10.90 1.83
N LYS A 165 12.03 -10.70 0.56
CA LYS A 165 12.94 -10.97 -0.57
C LYS A 165 14.28 -10.20 -0.51
N PRO A 166 14.30 -8.87 -0.37
CA PRO A 166 15.57 -8.16 -0.32
C PRO A 166 16.41 -8.56 0.91
N TYR A 167 15.76 -8.89 2.03
CA TYR A 167 16.44 -9.32 3.25
C TYR A 167 17.08 -10.71 3.13
N ASP A 168 16.40 -11.67 2.51
CA ASP A 168 16.94 -13.01 2.25
C ASP A 168 18.17 -12.95 1.33
N LEU A 169 18.12 -12.09 0.30
CA LEU A 169 19.27 -11.85 -0.58
C LEU A 169 20.43 -11.23 0.19
N LEU A 170 20.17 -10.20 0.99
CA LEU A 170 21.18 -9.53 1.80
C LEU A 170 21.87 -10.48 2.78
N PHE A 171 21.09 -11.33 3.46
CA PHE A 171 21.66 -12.30 4.39
C PHE A 171 22.49 -13.37 3.70
N ARG A 172 22.08 -13.80 2.51
CA ARG A 172 22.86 -14.75 1.72
C ARG A 172 24.20 -14.15 1.29
N GLU A 173 24.20 -12.91 0.81
CA GLU A 173 25.44 -12.20 0.46
C GLU A 173 26.34 -11.99 1.68
N LEU A 174 25.78 -11.60 2.82
CA LEU A 174 26.52 -11.43 4.06
C LEU A 174 27.20 -12.75 4.49
N LYS A 175 26.47 -13.86 4.42
CA LYS A 175 27.01 -15.18 4.74
C LYS A 175 28.15 -15.57 3.80
N GLN A 176 27.97 -15.36 2.49
CA GLN A 176 29.00 -15.66 1.49
C GLN A 176 30.26 -14.80 1.69
N ASN A 177 30.10 -13.50 1.98
CA ASN A 177 31.21 -12.60 2.25
C ASN A 177 31.96 -13.00 3.53
N LYS A 178 31.24 -13.42 4.58
CA LYS A 178 31.86 -13.91 5.81
C LYS A 178 32.68 -15.18 5.56
N GLU A 179 32.12 -16.17 4.86
CA GLU A 179 32.82 -17.41 4.52
C GLU A 179 34.04 -17.15 3.62
N ALA A 180 33.94 -16.20 2.68
CA ALA A 180 35.07 -15.78 1.85
C ALA A 180 36.17 -15.09 2.65
N LEU A 181 35.80 -14.24 3.61
CA LEU A 181 36.72 -13.56 4.51
C LEU A 181 37.46 -14.57 5.41
N GLU A 182 36.74 -15.51 6.03
CA GLU A 182 37.32 -16.58 6.87
C GLU A 182 38.31 -17.43 6.07
N LYS A 183 37.97 -17.81 4.82
CA LYS A 183 38.91 -18.53 3.94
C LYS A 183 40.14 -17.71 3.56
N SER A 184 39.98 -16.40 3.34
CA SER A 184 41.11 -15.52 3.04
C SER A 184 42.04 -15.35 4.25
N GLU A 185 41.47 -15.20 5.44
CA GLU A 185 42.22 -15.11 6.69
C GLU A 185 42.96 -16.42 7.00
N GLU A 186 42.29 -17.57 6.85
CA GLU A 186 42.92 -18.87 7.04
C GLU A 186 44.07 -19.09 6.04
N ARG A 187 43.85 -18.75 4.76
CA ARG A 187 44.90 -18.84 3.74
C ARG A 187 46.09 -17.94 4.07
N PHE A 188 45.82 -16.69 4.47
CA PHE A 188 46.87 -15.77 4.91
C PHE A 188 47.65 -16.32 6.11
N ARG A 189 46.94 -16.80 7.14
CA ARG A 189 47.54 -17.40 8.34
C ARG A 189 48.41 -18.60 7.99
N LEU A 190 47.91 -19.52 7.18
CA LEU A 190 48.67 -20.70 6.76
C LEU A 190 49.92 -20.31 5.95
N SER A 191 49.80 -19.35 5.03
CA SER A 191 50.92 -18.86 4.25
C SER A 191 51.96 -18.13 5.11
N PHE A 192 51.54 -17.36 6.11
CA PHE A 192 52.42 -16.60 7.00
C PHE A 192 53.16 -17.52 8.00
N GLU A 193 52.43 -18.39 8.69
CA GLU A 193 52.99 -19.25 9.75
C GLU A 193 53.83 -20.41 9.18
N LYS A 194 53.44 -20.97 8.02
CA LYS A 194 54.14 -22.11 7.41
C LYS A 194 55.17 -21.72 6.34
N ALA A 195 55.43 -20.42 6.16
CA ALA A 195 56.49 -19.99 5.24
C ALA A 195 57.85 -20.48 5.76
N ASN A 196 58.71 -20.98 4.86
CA ASN A 196 60.09 -21.36 5.20
C ASN A 196 61.04 -20.14 5.29
N ILE A 197 60.49 -18.93 5.46
CA ILE A 197 61.21 -17.66 5.56
C ILE A 197 60.66 -16.89 6.77
N GLY A 198 61.53 -16.18 7.49
CA GLY A 198 61.11 -15.25 8.52
C GLY A 198 60.31 -14.10 7.90
N MET A 199 59.06 -13.93 8.35
CA MET A 199 58.16 -12.86 7.91
C MET A 199 57.79 -11.97 9.09
N CYS A 200 57.87 -10.67 8.89
CA CYS A 200 57.54 -9.64 9.88
C CYS A 200 56.56 -8.64 9.25
N LEU A 201 55.45 -8.35 9.93
CA LEU A 201 54.52 -7.28 9.60
C LEU A 201 54.85 -6.04 10.41
N VAL A 202 55.04 -4.92 9.72
CA VAL A 202 55.29 -3.59 10.30
C VAL A 202 54.14 -2.64 9.99
N ASP A 203 53.86 -1.74 10.93
CA ASP A 203 52.96 -0.61 10.67
C ASP A 203 53.62 0.45 9.76
N LEU A 204 52.86 1.48 9.37
CA LEU A 204 53.38 2.58 8.54
C LEU A 204 54.45 3.43 9.25
N ASN A 205 54.63 3.28 10.56
CA ASN A 205 55.62 3.98 11.37
C ASN A 205 56.88 3.14 11.64
N GLY A 206 56.94 1.90 11.14
CA GLY A 206 58.06 0.98 11.33
C GLY A 206 58.01 0.15 12.60
N HIS A 207 56.91 0.17 13.36
CA HIS A 207 56.74 -0.71 14.53
C HIS A 207 56.30 -2.11 14.11
N LEU A 208 56.91 -3.11 14.74
CA LEU A 208 56.59 -4.52 14.56
C LEU A 208 55.21 -4.85 15.16
N PHE A 209 54.33 -5.43 14.35
CA PHE A 209 52.98 -5.83 14.75
C PHE A 209 52.81 -7.35 14.83
N LYS A 210 53.51 -8.13 13.99
CA LYS A 210 53.45 -9.59 14.01
C LYS A 210 54.66 -10.24 13.36
N VAL A 211 55.14 -11.36 13.90
CA VAL A 211 56.21 -12.21 13.33
C VAL A 211 55.75 -13.66 13.26
N ASN A 212 56.32 -14.45 12.35
CA ASN A 212 56.11 -15.90 12.29
C ASN A 212 57.24 -16.65 13.03
N ASP A 213 57.03 -17.94 13.30
CA ASP A 213 57.95 -18.78 14.09
C ASP A 213 59.35 -18.98 13.46
N GLN A 214 59.53 -18.65 12.17
CA GLN A 214 60.82 -18.79 11.47
C GLN A 214 61.74 -17.57 11.63
N MET A 215 61.26 -16.50 12.28
CA MET A 215 62.00 -15.26 12.54
C MET A 215 62.52 -15.21 13.99
#